data_AF-A0A1I4BHD6-F1
#
_entry.id   AF-A0A1I4BHD6-F1
#
_cell.length_a   1.000
_cell.length_b   1.000
_cell.length_c   1.000
_cell.angle_alpha   90.00
_cell.angle_beta   90.00
_cell.angle_gamma   90.00
#
_symmetry.space_group_name_H-M   'P 1'
#
loop_
_entity.id
_entity.type
_entity.pdbx_description
1 polymer ?
#
loop_
_entity_poly.entity_id
_entity_poly.type
_entity_poly.pdbx_seq_one_letter_code
_entity_poly.pdbx_strand_id
1 'polypeptide(L)'
;MALKKLIKEFNTYLGEKESLLDTDYQHVAQKIELHWGYDEFYPFIEKLLVDTRDRKRTGFPIEAMLEISELHRIHEQLYPPKTKSR
;
A
#
# COMPACT_ATOMS: atom_id res chain seq x y z
N MET A 1 4.28 11.29 -7.03
CA MET A 1 2.93 11.69 -7.50
C MET A 1 1.91 11.18 -6.47
N ALA A 2 0.60 11.38 -6.65
CA ALA A 2 -0.40 10.79 -5.74
C ALA A 2 -0.70 9.34 -6.18
N LEU A 3 -0.73 8.39 -5.25
CA LEU A 3 -1.06 6.98 -5.49
C LEU A 3 -2.43 6.85 -6.16
N LYS A 4 -3.40 7.64 -5.72
CA LYS A 4 -4.74 7.70 -6.33
C LYS A 4 -4.69 8.05 -7.82
N LYS A 5 -3.71 8.83 -8.27
CA LYS A 5 -3.55 9.18 -9.70
C LYS A 5 -2.71 8.17 -10.46
N LEU A 6 -1.77 7.52 -9.79
CA LEU A 6 -0.85 6.54 -10.37
C LEU A 6 -1.54 5.19 -10.66
N ILE A 7 -2.42 4.74 -9.74
CA ILE A 7 -2.97 3.39 -9.73
C ILE A 7 -4.49 3.47 -9.95
N LYS A 8 -4.95 3.00 -11.11
CA LYS A 8 -6.36 3.10 -11.53
C LYS A 8 -7.29 2.30 -10.61
N GLU A 9 -6.88 1.11 -10.22
CA GLU A 9 -7.61 0.20 -9.35
C GLU A 9 -7.77 0.81 -7.96
N PHE A 10 -6.73 1.47 -7.46
CA PHE A 10 -6.76 2.14 -6.17
C PHE A 10 -7.63 3.40 -6.20
N ASN A 11 -7.60 4.15 -7.31
CA ASN A 11 -8.55 5.24 -7.53
C ASN A 11 -10.00 4.73 -7.50
N THR A 12 -10.25 3.59 -8.13
CA THR A 12 -11.58 2.97 -8.19
C THR A 12 -12.04 2.54 -6.80
N TYR A 13 -11.13 2.01 -5.98
CA TYR A 13 -11.40 1.66 -4.59
C TYR A 13 -11.77 2.87 -3.72
N LEU A 14 -11.00 3.96 -3.83
CA LEU A 14 -11.24 5.18 -3.04
C LEU A 14 -12.49 5.95 -3.51
N GLY A 15 -12.79 5.92 -4.80
CA GLY A 15 -13.87 6.70 -5.40
C GLY A 15 -13.68 8.19 -5.14
N GLU A 16 -14.68 8.81 -4.50
CA GLU A 16 -14.65 10.24 -4.17
C GLU A 16 -13.78 10.57 -2.94
N LYS A 17 -13.32 9.57 -2.17
CA LYS A 17 -12.50 9.79 -0.98
C LYS A 17 -11.05 10.12 -1.34
N GLU A 18 -10.44 11.00 -0.55
CA GLU A 18 -8.99 11.22 -0.60
C GLU A 18 -8.24 10.07 0.07
N SER A 19 -7.04 9.77 -0.42
CA SER A 19 -6.16 8.76 0.20
C SER A 19 -5.46 9.38 1.41
N LEU A 20 -5.60 8.74 2.56
CA LEU A 20 -4.82 9.12 3.75
C LEU A 20 -3.33 8.90 3.53
N LEU A 21 -2.95 7.92 2.70
CA LEU A 21 -1.55 7.74 2.33
C LEU A 21 -1.01 8.92 1.52
N ASP A 22 -1.80 9.48 0.62
CA ASP A 22 -1.41 10.65 -0.18
C ASP A 22 -1.41 11.96 0.63
N THR A 23 -2.28 12.10 1.65
CA THR A 23 -2.35 13.32 2.46
C THR A 23 -1.44 13.29 3.67
N ASP A 24 -1.53 12.24 4.49
CA ASP A 24 -0.97 12.20 5.85
C ASP A 24 0.32 11.37 5.91
N TYR A 25 0.50 10.44 4.96
CA TYR A 25 1.65 9.53 4.92
C TYR A 25 2.43 9.61 3.59
N GLN A 26 2.67 10.83 3.11
CA GLN A 26 3.36 11.08 1.83
C GLN A 26 4.67 10.31 1.64
N HIS A 27 5.45 10.14 2.72
CA HIS A 27 6.69 9.38 2.70
C HIS A 27 6.47 7.87 2.46
N VAL A 28 5.34 7.33 2.90
CA VAL A 28 4.91 5.97 2.58
C VAL A 28 4.43 5.90 1.14
N ALA A 29 3.59 6.85 0.72
CA ALA A 29 3.07 6.91 -0.65
C ALA A 29 4.21 6.96 -1.70
N GLN A 30 5.23 7.79 -1.48
CA GLN A 30 6.40 7.86 -2.36
C GLN A 30 7.18 6.54 -2.43
N LYS A 31 7.29 5.82 -1.31
CA LYS A 31 7.94 4.51 -1.31
C LYS A 31 7.09 3.46 -2.01
N ILE A 32 5.78 3.48 -1.83
CA ILE A 32 4.85 2.61 -2.56
C ILE A 32 5.00 2.84 -4.06
N GLU A 33 5.00 4.10 -4.50
CA GLU A 33 5.21 4.48 -5.90
C GLU A 33 6.56 3.96 -6.44
N LEU A 34 7.64 4.11 -5.67
CA LEU A 34 8.98 3.65 -6.07
C LEU A 34 9.05 2.14 -6.30
N HIS A 35 8.34 1.35 -5.50
CA HIS A 35 8.37 -0.12 -5.57
C HIS A 35 7.22 -0.69 -6.40
N TRP A 36 6.31 0.14 -6.90
CA TRP A 36 5.10 -0.32 -7.59
C TRP A 36 5.44 -1.11 -8.85
N GLY A 37 4.88 -2.32 -8.98
CA GLY A 37 5.18 -3.24 -10.08
C GLY A 37 6.48 -4.03 -9.97
N TYR A 38 7.24 -3.85 -8.88
CA TYR A 38 8.46 -4.61 -8.61
C TYR A 38 8.27 -5.61 -7.46
N ASP A 39 9.11 -6.64 -7.40
CA ASP A 39 9.05 -7.69 -6.37
C ASP A 39 9.39 -7.12 -4.98
N GLU A 40 10.20 -6.05 -4.91
CA GLU A 40 10.55 -5.34 -3.69
C GLU A 40 9.36 -4.63 -3.03
N PHE A 41 8.21 -4.54 -3.72
CA PHE A 41 6.96 -4.08 -3.12
C PHE A 41 6.50 -4.96 -1.96
N TYR A 42 6.57 -6.29 -2.11
CA TYR A 42 6.10 -7.25 -1.11
C TYR A 42 6.76 -7.10 0.27
N PRO A 43 8.10 -7.16 0.39
CA PRO A 43 8.73 -7.01 1.70
C PRO A 43 8.48 -5.61 2.30
N PHE A 44 8.28 -4.59 1.46
CA PHE A 44 7.96 -3.24 1.94
C PHE A 44 6.53 -3.15 2.49
N ILE A 45 5.53 -3.61 1.74
CA ILE A 45 4.11 -3.52 2.14
C ILE A 45 3.82 -4.42 3.34
N GLU A 46 4.41 -5.63 3.38
CA GLU A 46 4.28 -6.54 4.51
C GLU A 46 4.88 -5.94 5.79
N LYS A 47 6.02 -5.25 5.68
CA LYS A 47 6.60 -4.54 6.81
C LYS A 47 5.65 -3.49 7.37
N LEU A 48 4.98 -2.71 6.52
CA LEU A 48 4.00 -1.72 6.98
C LEU A 48 2.80 -2.35 7.69
N LEU A 49 2.35 -3.52 7.21
CA LEU A 49 1.26 -4.28 7.83
C LEU A 49 1.66 -4.90 9.18
N VAL A 50 2.93 -5.34 9.31
CA VAL A 50 3.45 -6.04 10.51
C VAL A 50 4.02 -5.10 11.58
N ASP A 51 4.59 -3.95 11.21
CA ASP A 51 5.18 -2.94 12.11
C ASP A 51 4.12 -2.21 12.97
N THR A 52 2.86 -2.62 12.89
CA THR A 52 1.79 -2.23 13.81
C THR A 52 1.88 -2.91 15.18
N ARG A 53 2.79 -3.89 15.36
CA ARG A 53 2.85 -4.75 16.56
C ARG A 53 3.79 -4.27 17.66
N ASP A 54 4.74 -3.38 17.37
CA ASP A 54 5.70 -2.90 18.37
C ASP A 54 5.14 -1.68 19.14
N ARG A 55 4.74 -1.93 20.39
CA ARG A 55 3.93 -1.10 21.31
C ARG A 55 4.47 0.30 21.66
N LYS A 56 5.47 0.82 20.93
CA LYS A 56 6.06 2.16 21.10
C LYS A 56 5.72 3.15 20.01
N ARG A 57 5.25 2.69 18.84
CA ARG A 57 4.78 3.56 17.75
C ARG A 57 3.29 3.37 17.61
N THR A 58 2.53 4.46 17.68
CA THR A 58 1.12 4.46 17.26
C THR A 58 1.12 3.95 15.81
N GLY A 59 0.60 2.76 15.58
CA GLY A 59 0.50 2.18 14.25
C GLY A 59 -0.33 3.08 13.32
N PHE A 60 -0.49 2.66 12.07
CA PHE A 60 -1.39 3.36 11.16
C PHE A 60 -2.83 3.31 11.70
N PRO A 61 -3.63 4.38 11.52
CA PRO A 61 -5.06 4.33 11.74
C PRO A 61 -5.68 3.26 10.83
N ILE A 62 -6.84 2.75 11.23
CA ILE A 62 -7.50 1.63 10.53
C ILE A 62 -7.73 1.96 9.06
N GLU A 63 -8.10 3.19 8.76
CA GLU A 63 -8.35 3.68 7.41
C GLU A 63 -7.10 3.61 6.53
N ALA A 64 -5.94 4.04 7.05
CA ALA A 64 -4.67 3.91 6.32
C ALA A 64 -4.24 2.44 6.20
N MET A 65 -4.51 1.60 7.20
CA MET A 65 -4.27 0.16 7.11
C MET A 65 -5.12 -0.52 6.03
N LEU A 66 -6.38 -0.10 5.88
CA LEU A 66 -7.26 -0.59 4.81
C LEU A 66 -6.73 -0.20 3.43
N GLU A 67 -6.24 1.03 3.27
CA GLU A 67 -5.59 1.47 2.03
C GLU A 67 -4.32 0.65 1.72
N ILE A 68 -3.45 0.44 2.71
CA ILE A 68 -2.23 -0.37 2.56
C ILE A 68 -2.58 -1.82 2.18
N SER A 69 -3.57 -2.41 2.85
CA SER A 69 -4.03 -3.78 2.57
C SER A 69 -4.63 -3.90 1.16
N GLU A 70 -5.39 -2.88 0.73
CA GLU A 70 -5.98 -2.88 -0.60
C GLU A 70 -4.91 -2.70 -1.68
N LEU A 71 -3.92 -1.84 -1.48
CA LEU A 71 -2.77 -1.69 -2.37
C LEU A 71 -2.01 -3.02 -2.50
N HIS A 72 -1.85 -3.76 -1.41
CA HIS A 72 -1.27 -5.10 -1.45
C HIS A 72 -2.08 -6.06 -2.32
N ARG A 73 -3.40 -6.10 -2.12
CA ARG A 73 -4.33 -6.94 -2.90
C ARG A 73 -4.31 -6.59 -4.39
N ILE A 74 -4.33 -5.29 -4.72
CA ILE A 74 -4.27 -4.80 -6.09
C ILE A 74 -2.94 -5.19 -6.74
N HIS A 75 -1.82 -4.99 -6.04
CA HIS A 75 -0.51 -5.35 -6.56
C HIS A 75 -0.39 -6.86 -6.80
N GLU A 76 -0.85 -7.71 -5.89
CA GLU A 76 -0.92 -9.16 -6.11
C GLU A 76 -1.75 -9.56 -7.35
N GLN A 77 -2.81 -8.82 -7.66
CA GLN A 77 -3.62 -9.08 -8.86
C GLN A 77 -2.92 -8.67 -10.16
N LEU A 78 -2.23 -7.53 -10.14
CA LEU A 78 -1.57 -6.96 -11.31
C LEU A 78 -0.18 -7.58 -11.58
N TYR A 79 0.53 -7.92 -10.50
CA TYR A 79 1.92 -8.38 -10.51
C TYR A 79 2.07 -9.62 -9.65
N PRO A 80 1.37 -10.72 -9.94
CA PRO A 80 1.37 -11.90 -9.08
C PRO A 80 2.79 -12.37 -8.76
N PRO A 81 3.09 -12.68 -7.48
CA PRO A 81 4.44 -13.04 -7.09
C PRO A 81 4.82 -14.34 -7.77
N LYS A 82 6.00 -14.36 -8.39
CA LYS A 82 6.51 -15.50 -9.17
C LYS A 82 6.65 -16.80 -8.36
N THR A 83 6.52 -16.73 -7.03
CA THR A 83 6.68 -17.83 -6.09
C THR A 83 5.38 -18.53 -5.66
N LYS A 84 4.19 -18.17 -6.19
CA LYS A 84 2.98 -19.00 -6.02
C LYS A 84 3.01 -20.21 -6.97
N SER A 85 4.01 -21.07 -6.81
CA SER A 85 4.03 -22.44 -7.32
C SER A 85 4.64 -23.35 -6.25
N ARG A 86 3.79 -23.83 -5.34
CA ARG A 86 3.90 -25.14 -4.68
C ARG A 86 2.66 -25.45 -3.87
#